data_AF-A0A9X4RMW2-F1
#
_entry.id   AF-A0A9X4RMW2-F1
#
_cell.length_a   1.000
_cell.length_b   1.000
_cell.length_c   1.000
_cell.angle_alpha   90.00
_cell.angle_beta   90.00
_cell.angle_gamma   90.00
#
_symmetry.space_group_name_H-M   'P 1'
#
loop_
_entity.id
_entity.type
_entity.pdbx_description
1 polymer ?
#
loop_
_entity_poly.entity_id
_entity_poly.type
_entity_poly.pdbx_seq_one_letter_code
_entity_poly.pdbx_strand_id
1 'polypeptide(L)' 'MGCKSGLPTSSDKVKKAICWMSEELLSNPQKKRDAVLKEAEVRFDLSPAECEFLTKNFSESAPC' A
#
# COMPACT_ATOMS: atom_id res chain seq x y z
N MET A 1 0.63 -6.44 20.11
CA MET A 1 -0.13 -5.43 19.34
C MET A 1 -0.32 -5.96 17.93
N GLY A 2 -1.54 -6.40 17.58
CA GLY A 2 -1.86 -6.77 16.20
C GLY A 2 -2.79 -5.70 15.65
N CYS A 3 -2.29 -4.86 14.75
CA CYS A 3 -3.09 -3.87 14.04
C CYS A 3 -4.04 -4.61 13.09
N LYS A 4 -5.18 -5.06 13.61
CA LYS A 4 -6.28 -5.61 12.82
C LYS A 4 -7.13 -4.42 12.37
N SER A 5 -6.68 -3.73 11.33
CA SER A 5 -7.54 -2.78 10.63
C SER A 5 -8.56 -3.62 9.86
N GLY A 6 -9.78 -3.71 10.40
CA GLY A 6 -10.93 -4.34 9.75
C GLY A 6 -11.36 -3.52 8.54
N LEU A 7 -10.61 -3.64 7.44
CA LEU A 7 -11.02 -3.11 6.15
C LEU A 7 -11.90 -4.15 5.46
N PRO A 8 -13.05 -3.74 4.92
CA PRO A 8 -13.94 -4.64 4.21
C PRO A 8 -13.16 -5.29 3.06
N THR A 9 -13.07 -6.60 3.16
CA THR A 9 -12.48 -7.55 2.22
C THR A 9 -12.79 -7.20 0.76
N SER A 10 -11.91 -6.49 0.07
CA SER A 10 -12.17 -6.17 -1.34
C SER A 10 -10.96 -6.28 -2.25
N SER A 11 -9.95 -7.10 -1.91
CA SER A 11 -9.10 -7.85 -2.88
C SER A 11 -7.90 -8.49 -2.18
N ASP A 12 -7.70 -9.79 -2.35
CA ASP A 12 -6.45 -10.48 -1.96
C ASP A 12 -5.21 -9.81 -2.56
N LYS A 13 -5.37 -9.17 -3.72
CA LYS A 13 -4.34 -8.36 -4.38
C LYS A 13 -3.85 -7.21 -3.49
N VAL A 14 -4.74 -6.46 -2.84
CA VAL A 14 -4.35 -5.34 -1.96
C VAL A 14 -3.64 -5.82 -0.71
N LYS A 15 -4.09 -6.94 -0.12
CA LYS A 15 -3.38 -7.52 1.04
C LYS A 15 -1.95 -7.93 0.67
N LYS A 16 -1.78 -8.56 -0.50
CA LYS A 16 -0.46 -8.93 -1.02
C LYS A 16 0.39 -7.71 -1.34
N ALA A 17 -0.21 -6.67 -1.93
CA ALA A 17 0.43 -5.39 -2.16
C ALA A 17 0.96 -4.78 -0.85
N ILE A 18 0.11 -4.60 0.17
CA ILE A 18 0.51 -4.03 1.47
C ILE A 18 1.62 -4.85 2.15
N CYS A 19 1.54 -6.17 2.11
CA CYS A 19 2.57 -7.05 2.67
C CYS A 19 3.91 -6.81 1.97
N TRP A 20 3.90 -6.86 0.63
CA TRP A 20 5.10 -6.62 -0.18
C TRP A 20 5.65 -5.22 0.02
N MET A 21 4.79 -4.19 0.07
CA MET A 21 5.20 -2.82 0.34
C MET A 21 5.89 -2.69 1.70
N SER A 22 5.38 -3.38 2.72
CA SER A 22 5.97 -3.39 4.06
C SER A 22 7.35 -4.02 4.06
N GLU A 23 7.52 -5.14 3.36
CA GLU A 23 8.81 -5.82 3.19
C GLU A 23 9.79 -4.93 2.42
N GLU A 24 9.35 -4.31 1.32
CA GLU A 24 10.18 -3.44 0.47
C GLU A 24 10.63 -2.17 1.21
N LEU A 25 9.75 -1.58 2.04
CA LEU A 25 10.10 -0.42 2.88
C LEU A 25 11.05 -0.79 4.02
N LEU A 26 10.94 -2.01 4.56
CA LEU A 26 11.87 -2.53 5.57
C LEU A 26 13.25 -2.81 4.97
N SER A 27 13.30 -3.38 3.77
CA SER A 27 14.56 -3.61 3.05
C SER A 27 15.18 -2.33 2.52
N ASN A 28 14.38 -1.36 2.09
CA ASN A 28 14.81 -0.13 1.47
C ASN A 28 14.15 1.10 2.11
N PRO A 29 14.56 1.50 3.33
CA PRO A 29 13.95 2.63 4.05
C PRO A 29 14.18 3.99 3.38
N GLN A 30 15.13 4.09 2.44
CA GLN A 30 15.30 5.29 1.60
C GLN A 30 14.28 5.39 0.47
N LYS A 31 13.59 4.30 0.14
CA LYS A 31 12.58 4.27 -0.93
C LYS A 31 11.32 4.95 -0.42
N LYS A 32 10.80 5.90 -1.19
CA LYS A 32 9.58 6.62 -0.83
C LYS A 32 8.39 5.66 -0.89
N ARG A 33 7.50 5.76 0.11
CA ARG A 33 6.24 5.00 0.16
C ARG A 33 5.43 5.15 -1.12
N ASP A 34 5.39 6.36 -1.69
CA ASP A 34 4.70 6.65 -2.96
C ASP A 34 5.25 5.86 -4.16
N ALA A 35 6.57 5.64 -4.20
CA ALA A 35 7.20 4.85 -5.24
C ALA A 35 6.87 3.36 -5.08
N VAL A 36 6.97 2.85 -3.86
CA VAL A 36 6.63 1.46 -3.51
C VAL A 36 5.15 1.19 -3.76
N LEU A 37 4.28 2.17 -3.50
CA LEU A 37 2.84 2.10 -3.76
C LEU A 37 2.54 1.97 -5.25
N LYS A 38 3.13 2.83 -6.09
CA LYS A 38 3.03 2.72 -7.57
C LYS A 38 3.55 1.39 -8.11
N GLU A 39 4.66 0.91 -7.57
CA GLU A 39 5.18 -0.42 -7.93
C GLU A 39 4.19 -1.52 -7.55
N ALA A 40 3.57 -1.43 -6.37
CA ALA A 40 2.59 -2.41 -5.92
C ALA A 40 1.31 -2.37 -6.78
N GLU A 41 0.85 -1.20 -7.20
CA GLU A 41 -0.32 -1.03 -8.06
C GLU A 41 -0.15 -1.72 -9.40
N VAL A 42 1.00 -1.53 -10.04
CA VAL A 42 1.33 -2.19 -11.31
C VAL A 42 1.60 -3.68 -11.11
N ARG A 43 2.30 -4.06 -10.04
CA ARG A 43 2.70 -5.45 -9.77
C ARG A 43 1.52 -6.35 -9.42
N PHE A 44 0.56 -5.83 -8.65
CA PHE A 44 -0.60 -6.59 -8.21
C PHE A 44 -1.84 -6.34 -9.07
N ASP A 45 -1.72 -5.51 -10.10
CA ASP A 45 -2.78 -5.15 -11.02
C ASP A 45 -4.01 -4.65 -10.23
N LEU A 46 -3.76 -3.60 -9.46
CA LEU A 46 -4.75 -2.99 -8.57
C LEU A 46 -5.69 -2.10 -9.38
N SER A 47 -6.98 -2.22 -9.10
CA SER A 47 -7.98 -1.33 -9.69
C SER A 47 -7.78 0.12 -9.21
N PRO A 48 -8.24 1.12 -9.98
CA PRO A 48 -8.18 2.53 -9.57
C PRO A 48 -8.74 2.79 -8.16
N ALA A 49 -9.83 2.10 -7.79
CA ALA A 49 -10.42 2.19 -6.45
C ALA A 49 -9.47 1.69 -5.33
N GLU A 50 -8.71 0.63 -5.61
CA GLU A 50 -7.75 0.05 -4.66
C GLU A 50 -6.48 0.91 -4.58
N CYS A 51 -6.05 1.48 -5.70
CA CYS A 51 -4.98 2.48 -5.80
C CYS A 51 -5.30 3.73 -4.95
N GLU A 52 -6.50 4.30 -5.12
CA GLU A 52 -6.97 5.42 -4.30
C GLU A 52 -7.04 5.05 -2.82
N PHE A 53 -7.51 3.85 -2.50
CA PHE A 53 -7.52 3.34 -1.14
C PHE A 53 -6.10 3.31 -0.55
N LEU A 54 -5.13 2.73 -1.26
CA LEU A 54 -3.75 2.67 -0.79
C LEU A 54 -3.15 4.07 -0.67
N THR A 55 -3.31 4.91 -1.68
CA THR A 55 -2.78 6.28 -1.71
C THR A 55 -3.33 7.07 -0.52
N LYS A 56 -4.64 7.00 -0.27
CA LYS A 56 -5.27 7.72 0.85
C LYS A 56 -4.81 7.27 2.23
N ASN A 57 -4.49 5.98 2.40
CA ASN A 57 -4.11 5.41 3.70
C ASN A 57 -2.58 5.38 3.92
N PHE A 58 -1.79 5.38 2.85
CA PHE A 58 -0.34 5.13 2.90
C PHE A 58 0.51 6.21 2.21
N SER A 59 -0.06 7.19 1.50
CA SER A 59 0.73 8.32 0.98
C SER A 59 1.14 9.24 2.11
N GLU A 60 2.46 9.40 2.25
CA GLU A 60 3.09 10.30 3.22
C GLU A 60 3.02 11.74 2.73
N SER A 61 1.82 12.32 2.79
CA SER A 61 1.56 13.76 2.93
C SER A 61 0.06 13.95 2.82
N ALA A 62 -0.62 14.05 3.95
CA ALA A 62 -1.57 15.14 4.05
C ALA A 62 -0.71 16.41 4.03
N PRO A 63 -0.74 17.25 2.97
CA PRO A 63 -0.39 18.64 3.19
C PRO A 63 -1.34 19.16 4.27
N CYS A 64 -0.75 19.85 5.26
CA CYS A 64 -1.36 20.57 6.39
C CYS A 64 -2.86 20.89 6.29
#